data_AF-A0A8C9VY50-F1
#
_entry.id   AF-A0A8C9VY50-F1
#
_cell.length_a   1.000
_cell.length_b   1.000
_cell.length_c   1.000
_cell.angle_alpha   90.00
_cell.angle_beta   90.00
_cell.angle_gamma   90.00
#
_symmetry.space_group_name_H-M   'P 1'
#
loop_
_entity.id
_entity.type
_entity.pdbx_description
1 polymer ?
#
loop_
_entity_poly.entity_id
_entity_poly.type
_entity_poly.pdbx_seq_one_letter_code
_entity_poly.pdbx_strand_id
1 'polypeptide(L)'
;MTSKRRKNDTETVGTGKKKDKREETPKISEITEDTDVRDRVKVAWLKKEHLSHGSIELDCRPFPHCVIKNFIRNEGFLENLEKELLDLNFHEKSNDLYKFKQSDDLKKRKEAHIAGLRAVLFERFRLWLSSVFAVELEPVVDVSCAKYEYTDVLLCHDDELEGRRIAFILYLVRPWESSDGGTLDLYSVDGNNQPKDIVKSLVPSWNTLIFFEVSPVSFHQEELLLEWINPIYLDVAYQAQVQEEFEESSEILLKNFLKEDKFEQVNEALKQSEIQWVKRGPPNKRSYRWAEQQGLPPCVSACWELLSSEAFFLLLSNFTGLKLHFMAAGDDTDEEEEEKDEERAAGSTDPEPRAAPERQKSEQEKTSADLPVCPEPSTPLCRGELRCWGHGDYTLIHDTNVDSMEFALDLLLYFGCEGWQADFGGFTSYIASGEDEELLTVSPESNSVALVYRDKETLKFVKHVNHRSLELERSSPRGTSFYDFSFVYYE
;
A
#
# COMPACT_ATOMS: atom_id res chain seq x y z
N MET A 1 67.02 -64.32 -3.90
CA MET A 1 67.56 -62.95 -3.91
C MET A 1 66.81 -62.13 -4.95
N THR A 2 66.37 -60.91 -4.59
CA THR A 2 66.25 -59.69 -5.43
C THR A 2 65.44 -59.75 -6.74
N SER A 3 64.59 -58.80 -7.16
CA SER A 3 64.29 -57.45 -6.68
C SER A 3 63.05 -56.89 -7.40
N LYS A 4 62.25 -56.13 -6.63
CA LYS A 4 61.53 -54.87 -6.93
C LYS A 4 60.83 -54.63 -8.28
N ARG A 5 59.54 -54.29 -8.18
CA ARG A 5 58.75 -53.62 -9.23
C ARG A 5 58.10 -52.33 -8.68
N ARG A 6 58.42 -51.24 -9.38
CA ARG A 6 57.65 -50.01 -9.71
C ARG A 6 57.28 -48.93 -8.67
N LYS A 7 57.66 -47.70 -9.08
CA LYS A 7 57.22 -46.35 -8.69
C LYS A 7 55.74 -46.10 -9.02
N ASN A 8 55.10 -45.25 -8.25
CA ASN A 8 54.50 -44.00 -8.73
C ASN A 8 54.40 -43.00 -7.57
N ASP A 9 54.84 -41.78 -7.84
CA ASP A 9 55.05 -40.68 -6.90
C ASP A 9 53.75 -39.93 -6.58
N THR A 10 53.72 -39.40 -5.37
CA THR A 10 52.61 -38.86 -4.58
C THR A 10 52.15 -37.47 -5.05
N GLU A 11 50.84 -37.31 -5.17
CA GLU A 11 50.16 -36.02 -5.34
C GLU A 11 50.13 -35.20 -4.05
N THR A 12 50.18 -33.89 -4.28
CA THR A 12 50.22 -32.75 -3.36
C THR A 12 48.96 -32.62 -2.49
N VAL A 13 49.13 -32.56 -1.17
CA VAL A 13 48.09 -32.09 -0.24
C VAL A 13 48.29 -30.59 -0.02
N GLY A 14 47.44 -29.79 -0.67
CA GLY A 14 47.35 -28.35 -0.50
C GLY A 14 46.79 -28.00 0.88
N THR A 15 47.48 -27.09 1.56
CA THR A 15 47.06 -26.46 2.81
C THR A 15 45.82 -25.58 2.56
N GLY A 16 44.68 -26.01 3.10
CA GLY A 16 43.46 -25.20 3.13
C GLY A 16 43.69 -23.94 3.96
N LYS A 17 43.66 -22.77 3.32
CA LYS A 17 43.53 -21.48 4.00
C LYS A 17 42.16 -21.45 4.69
N LYS A 18 42.14 -21.57 6.02
CA LYS A 18 41.00 -21.10 6.83
C LYS A 18 40.84 -19.60 6.53
N LYS A 19 39.72 -19.22 5.93
CA LYS A 19 39.25 -17.84 5.90
C LYS A 19 38.99 -17.47 7.37
N ASP A 20 39.83 -16.62 7.95
CA ASP A 20 39.49 -15.95 9.20
C ASP A 20 38.19 -15.18 8.98
N LYS A 21 37.11 -15.64 9.61
CA LYS A 21 35.87 -14.88 9.75
C LYS A 21 36.20 -13.75 10.71
N ARG A 22 36.68 -12.63 10.18
CA ARG A 22 36.89 -11.40 10.96
C ARG A 22 35.49 -10.98 11.42
N GLU A 23 35.20 -11.07 12.72
CA GLU A 23 33.94 -10.58 13.28
C GLU A 23 33.84 -9.08 12.96
N GLU A 24 32.89 -8.72 12.09
CA GLU A 24 32.60 -7.33 11.79
C GLU A 24 31.84 -6.74 12.97
N THR A 25 32.49 -5.84 13.71
CA THR A 25 31.83 -5.14 14.82
C THR A 25 31.07 -3.92 14.30
N PRO A 26 29.86 -3.66 14.82
CA PRO A 26 29.14 -2.44 14.48
C PRO A 26 29.88 -1.24 15.05
N LYS A 27 30.05 -0.20 14.23
CA LYS A 27 30.56 1.09 14.65
C LYS A 27 29.44 2.10 14.48
N ILE A 28 29.05 2.75 15.58
CA ILE A 28 28.04 3.83 15.54
C ILE A 28 28.69 5.06 14.90
N SER A 29 27.88 5.99 14.41
CA SER A 29 28.33 7.31 13.96
C SER A 29 29.21 7.96 15.03
N GLU A 30 30.39 8.45 14.63
CA GLU A 30 31.32 9.20 15.49
C GLU A 30 30.62 10.35 16.22
N ILE A 31 29.58 10.90 15.61
CA ILE A 31 28.80 12.02 16.14
C ILE A 31 28.04 11.65 17.42
N THR A 32 27.71 10.37 17.61
CA THR A 32 27.07 9.86 18.83
C THR A 32 28.10 9.50 19.91
N GLU A 33 29.37 9.34 19.54
CA GLU A 33 30.47 9.12 20.49
C GLU A 33 31.12 10.44 20.92
N ASP A 34 30.88 11.52 20.17
CA ASP A 34 31.34 12.87 20.48
C ASP A 34 30.55 13.47 21.67
N THR A 35 31.25 13.70 22.77
CA THR A 35 30.69 14.27 24.00
C THR A 35 30.21 15.71 23.81
N ASP A 36 30.87 16.50 22.98
CA ASP A 36 30.49 17.89 22.73
C ASP A 36 29.19 17.94 21.93
N VAL A 37 29.02 17.04 20.95
CA VAL A 37 27.75 16.90 20.21
C VAL A 37 26.65 16.46 21.15
N ARG A 38 26.86 15.40 21.94
CA ARG A 38 25.87 14.91 22.90
C ARG A 38 25.42 16.02 23.85
N ASP A 39 26.35 16.81 24.36
CA ASP A 39 26.04 17.89 25.29
C ASP A 39 25.30 19.05 24.60
N ARG A 40 25.57 19.32 23.32
CA ARG A 40 24.76 20.25 22.51
C ARG A 40 23.34 19.74 22.30
N VAL A 41 23.18 18.45 21.94
CA VAL A 41 21.85 17.83 21.78
C VAL A 41 21.09 17.88 23.09
N LYS A 42 21.73 17.55 24.21
CA LYS A 42 21.16 17.68 25.56
C LYS A 42 20.65 19.09 25.84
N VAL A 43 21.49 20.10 25.62
CA VAL A 43 21.11 21.51 25.88
C VAL A 43 19.94 21.92 25.00
N ALA A 44 19.98 21.58 23.71
CA ALA A 44 18.91 21.88 22.77
C ALA A 44 17.60 21.18 23.16
N TRP A 45 17.67 19.90 23.55
CA TRP A 45 16.53 19.11 24.02
C TRP A 45 15.86 19.74 25.25
N LEU A 46 16.66 20.05 26.28
CA LEU A 46 16.16 20.66 27.52
C LEU A 46 15.55 22.05 27.30
N LYS A 47 16.08 22.80 26.33
CA LYS A 47 15.55 24.13 25.97
C LYS A 47 14.42 24.08 24.95
N LYS A 48 14.11 22.91 24.39
CA LYS A 48 13.20 22.74 23.25
C LYS A 48 13.58 23.64 22.07
N GLU A 49 14.87 23.68 21.77
CA GLU A 49 15.44 24.45 20.66
C GLU A 49 15.83 23.51 19.51
N HIS A 50 15.56 23.93 18.28
CA HIS A 50 16.01 23.20 17.09
C HIS A 50 17.54 23.17 17.03
N LEU A 51 18.10 22.02 16.65
CA LEU A 51 19.54 21.82 16.44
C LEU A 51 19.77 21.00 15.18
N SER A 52 20.59 21.52 14.27
CA SER A 52 21.12 20.76 13.13
C SER A 52 22.64 20.73 13.24
N HIS A 53 23.21 19.53 13.30
CA HIS A 53 24.64 19.33 13.40
C HIS A 53 25.08 18.02 12.73
N GLY A 54 25.82 18.14 11.61
CA GLY A 54 26.30 16.98 10.87
C GLY A 54 25.15 16.12 10.35
N SER A 55 25.04 14.89 10.85
CA SER A 55 23.95 13.97 10.51
C SER A 55 22.80 13.93 11.52
N ILE A 56 22.86 14.78 12.57
CA ILE A 56 21.83 14.91 13.59
C ILE A 56 20.95 16.14 13.30
N GLU A 57 19.64 15.94 13.37
CA GLU A 57 18.63 16.98 13.30
C GLU A 57 17.62 16.78 14.44
N LEU A 58 17.56 17.72 15.38
CA LEU A 58 16.59 17.78 16.47
C LEU A 58 15.60 18.90 16.17
N ASP A 59 14.34 18.54 16.06
CA ASP A 59 13.23 19.48 15.96
C ASP A 59 12.32 19.30 17.18
N CYS A 60 11.66 20.38 17.59
CA CYS A 60 10.84 20.44 18.79
C CYS A 60 9.35 20.61 18.48
N ARG A 61 8.96 20.57 17.20
CA ARG A 61 7.56 20.63 16.74
C ARG A 61 7.19 19.39 15.94
N PRO A 62 6.03 18.76 16.17
CA PRO A 62 5.02 19.10 17.18
C PRO A 62 5.45 18.79 18.62
N PHE A 63 6.39 17.86 18.78
CA PHE A 63 7.09 17.53 20.02
C PHE A 63 8.58 17.27 19.72
N PRO A 64 9.45 17.26 20.74
CA PRO A 64 10.87 16.94 20.58
C PRO A 64 11.10 15.57 19.95
N HIS A 65 11.68 15.55 18.76
CA HIS A 65 12.08 14.34 18.04
C HIS A 65 13.40 14.60 17.31
N CYS A 66 14.23 13.57 17.21
CA CYS A 66 15.56 13.68 16.64
C CYS A 66 15.79 12.61 15.58
N VAL A 67 16.38 13.04 14.46
CA VAL A 67 16.77 12.22 13.33
C VAL A 67 18.29 12.13 13.30
N ILE A 68 18.83 10.92 13.23
CA ILE A 68 20.25 10.64 13.07
C ILE A 68 20.44 9.84 11.78
N LYS A 69 20.93 10.51 10.72
CA LYS A 69 21.29 9.86 9.46
C LYS A 69 22.63 9.13 9.60
N ASN A 70 22.79 8.05 8.84
CA ASN A 70 23.99 7.21 8.84
C ASN A 70 24.37 6.70 10.24
N PHE A 71 23.38 6.17 10.97
CA PHE A 71 23.50 5.81 12.39
C PHE A 71 24.61 4.77 12.64
N ILE A 72 24.71 3.75 11.80
CA ILE A 72 25.78 2.73 11.83
C ILE A 72 26.70 2.93 10.63
N ARG A 73 28.01 3.08 10.86
CA ARG A 73 28.98 3.41 9.79
C ARG A 73 29.40 2.25 8.91
N ASN A 74 29.34 1.02 9.44
CA ASN A 74 29.84 -0.14 8.73
C ASN A 74 28.76 -0.67 7.78
N GLU A 75 28.84 -0.30 6.50
CA GLU A 75 27.92 -0.77 5.45
C GLU A 75 27.88 -2.30 5.35
N GLY A 76 29.04 -2.98 5.38
CA GLY A 76 29.09 -4.45 5.34
C GLY A 76 28.33 -5.09 6.52
N PHE A 77 28.42 -4.47 7.70
CA PHE A 77 27.65 -4.90 8.86
C PHE A 77 26.14 -4.70 8.64
N LEU A 78 25.72 -3.55 8.08
CA LEU A 78 24.31 -3.25 7.82
C LEU A 78 23.69 -4.16 6.76
N GLU A 79 24.40 -4.43 5.66
CA GLU A 79 23.96 -5.38 4.63
C GLU A 79 23.79 -6.80 5.21
N ASN A 80 24.67 -7.20 6.12
CA ASN A 80 24.57 -8.51 6.77
C ASN A 80 23.50 -8.53 7.88
N LEU A 81 23.29 -7.40 8.56
CA LEU A 81 22.19 -7.21 9.52
C LEU A 81 20.83 -7.32 8.80
N GLU A 82 20.65 -6.61 7.68
CA GLU A 82 19.44 -6.70 6.84
C GLU A 82 19.17 -8.15 6.45
N LYS A 83 20.20 -8.89 5.98
CA LYS A 83 20.06 -10.31 5.65
C LYS A 83 19.65 -11.17 6.86
N GLU A 84 20.30 -10.98 8.01
CA GLU A 84 19.93 -11.71 9.24
C GLU A 84 18.51 -11.40 9.70
N LEU A 85 18.06 -10.14 9.59
CA LEU A 85 16.72 -9.72 9.96
C LEU A 85 15.66 -10.27 9.00
N LEU A 86 15.91 -10.25 7.70
CA LEU A 86 14.99 -10.78 6.69
C LEU A 86 14.87 -12.32 6.72
N ASP A 87 15.85 -13.02 7.29
CA ASP A 87 15.82 -14.48 7.51
C ASP A 87 15.05 -14.88 8.78
N LEU A 88 14.60 -13.91 9.59
CA LEU A 88 13.75 -14.19 10.75
C LEU A 88 12.35 -14.63 10.32
N ASN A 89 11.69 -15.37 11.21
CA ASN A 89 10.26 -15.59 11.09
C ASN A 89 9.52 -14.30 11.42
N PHE A 90 8.67 -13.87 10.49
CA PHE A 90 7.74 -12.77 10.69
C PHE A 90 6.33 -13.33 10.91
N HIS A 91 5.64 -12.74 11.85
CA HIS A 91 4.26 -13.05 12.20
C HIS A 91 3.39 -11.86 11.82
N GLU A 92 2.29 -12.14 11.14
CA GLU A 92 1.30 -11.12 10.84
C GLU A 92 0.66 -10.63 12.13
N LYS A 93 0.54 -9.30 12.24
CA LYS A 93 -0.13 -8.61 13.33
C LYS A 93 -1.16 -7.70 12.72
N SER A 94 -2.42 -7.92 13.08
CA SER A 94 -3.54 -7.15 12.57
C SER A 94 -4.53 -6.90 13.69
N ASN A 95 -4.95 -5.65 13.85
CA ASN A 95 -6.08 -5.22 14.67
C ASN A 95 -6.64 -3.90 14.12
N ASP A 96 -7.49 -3.24 14.91
CA ASP A 96 -8.07 -1.93 14.62
C ASP A 96 -7.03 -0.81 14.44
N LEU A 97 -5.86 -0.91 15.06
CA LEU A 97 -4.81 0.12 15.03
C LEU A 97 -3.77 -0.12 13.94
N TYR A 98 -3.49 -1.38 13.59
CA TYR A 98 -2.37 -1.72 12.73
C TYR A 98 -2.59 -2.98 11.90
N LYS A 99 -1.85 -3.08 10.80
CA LYS A 99 -1.62 -4.28 10.02
C LYS A 99 -0.17 -4.27 9.55
N PHE A 100 0.66 -5.20 10.00
CA PHE A 100 2.04 -5.36 9.54
C PHE A 100 2.62 -6.71 9.95
N LYS A 101 3.84 -7.01 9.51
CA LYS A 101 4.59 -8.20 9.90
C LYS A 101 5.63 -7.87 10.96
N GLN A 102 5.64 -8.61 12.08
CA GLN A 102 6.61 -8.43 13.16
C GLN A 102 7.43 -9.71 13.41
N SER A 103 8.74 -9.58 13.60
CA SER A 103 9.58 -10.68 14.04
C SER A 103 9.33 -11.03 15.51
N ASP A 104 9.82 -12.18 15.96
CA ASP A 104 10.06 -12.39 17.40
C ASP A 104 10.95 -11.27 17.99
N ASP A 105 10.84 -11.06 19.30
CA ASP A 105 11.70 -10.15 20.08
C ASP A 105 13.19 -10.46 19.84
N LEU A 106 13.97 -9.42 19.50
CA LEU A 106 15.40 -9.57 19.19
C LEU A 106 16.26 -9.74 20.46
N LYS A 107 15.75 -9.44 21.66
CA LYS A 107 16.46 -9.43 22.95
C LYS A 107 17.20 -10.71 23.32
N LYS A 108 16.84 -11.86 22.74
CA LYS A 108 17.50 -13.16 22.98
C LYS A 108 18.14 -13.78 21.73
N ARG A 109 18.04 -13.11 20.58
CA ARG A 109 18.66 -13.50 19.30
C ARG A 109 20.19 -13.50 19.41
N LYS A 110 20.84 -14.44 18.72
CA LYS A 110 22.28 -14.77 18.84
C LYS A 110 23.04 -14.63 17.51
N GLU A 111 22.32 -14.39 16.43
CA GLU A 111 22.83 -14.05 15.11
C GLU A 111 23.79 -12.85 15.27
N ALA A 112 24.92 -12.88 14.56
CA ALA A 112 26.09 -12.09 14.94
C ALA A 112 25.85 -10.58 14.78
N HIS A 113 25.14 -10.18 13.72
CA HIS A 113 24.83 -8.79 13.43
C HIS A 113 23.66 -8.31 14.29
N ILE A 114 22.66 -9.15 14.55
CA ILE A 114 21.60 -8.81 15.52
C ILE A 114 22.18 -8.62 16.94
N ALA A 115 23.09 -9.50 17.38
CA ALA A 115 23.78 -9.36 18.66
C ALA A 115 24.65 -8.09 18.71
N GLY A 116 25.30 -7.74 17.60
CA GLY A 116 26.02 -6.48 17.46
C GLY A 116 25.10 -5.26 17.57
N LEU A 117 23.96 -5.26 16.87
CA LEU A 117 22.96 -4.18 16.93
C LEU A 117 22.46 -3.99 18.37
N ARG A 118 22.21 -5.09 19.08
CA ARG A 118 21.83 -5.04 20.49
C ARG A 118 22.88 -4.39 21.38
N ALA A 119 24.16 -4.71 21.21
CA ALA A 119 25.23 -4.07 21.98
C ALA A 119 25.27 -2.55 21.70
N VAL A 120 25.00 -2.14 20.46
CA VAL A 120 24.85 -0.73 20.09
C VAL A 120 23.66 -0.09 20.81
N LEU A 121 22.46 -0.67 20.68
CA LEU A 121 21.22 -0.07 21.19
C LEU A 121 21.14 -0.11 22.73
N PHE A 122 21.43 -1.26 23.34
CA PHE A 122 21.14 -1.54 24.75
C PHE A 122 22.19 -0.97 25.69
N GLU A 123 23.41 -0.77 25.18
CA GLU A 123 24.51 -0.25 25.97
C GLU A 123 24.86 1.16 25.52
N ARG A 124 25.47 1.30 24.34
CA ARG A 124 26.09 2.56 23.92
C ARG A 124 25.05 3.66 23.67
N PHE A 125 24.03 3.38 22.87
CA PHE A 125 22.99 4.35 22.52
C PHE A 125 22.06 4.63 23.69
N ARG A 126 21.66 3.61 24.48
CA ARG A 126 20.87 3.81 25.70
C ARG A 126 21.57 4.72 26.71
N LEU A 127 22.88 4.54 26.95
CA LEU A 127 23.64 5.43 27.84
C LEU A 127 23.77 6.85 27.29
N TRP A 128 23.88 6.97 25.97
CA TRP A 128 23.86 8.26 25.28
C TRP A 128 22.50 8.96 25.48
N LEU A 129 21.38 8.26 25.26
CA LEU A 129 20.02 8.76 25.51
C LEU A 129 19.83 9.15 26.97
N SER A 130 20.28 8.31 27.92
CA SER A 130 20.21 8.64 29.36
C SER A 130 20.89 9.97 29.68
N SER A 131 22.01 10.25 29.01
CA SER A 131 22.75 11.50 29.17
C SER A 131 22.02 12.70 28.54
N VAL A 132 21.47 12.52 27.34
CA VAL A 132 20.73 13.56 26.58
C VAL A 132 19.45 13.96 27.29
N PHE A 133 18.64 12.98 27.71
CA PHE A 133 17.38 13.21 28.41
C PHE A 133 17.58 13.55 29.90
N ALA A 134 18.80 13.41 30.41
CA ALA A 134 19.13 13.58 31.83
C ALA A 134 18.25 12.70 32.74
N VAL A 135 17.95 11.48 32.28
CA VAL A 135 17.15 10.47 32.98
C VAL A 135 17.93 9.16 32.98
N GLU A 136 17.85 8.39 34.07
CA GLU A 136 18.39 7.04 34.10
C GLU A 136 17.40 6.08 33.43
N LEU A 137 17.73 5.61 32.23
CA LEU A 137 16.93 4.61 31.53
C LEU A 137 17.21 3.22 32.09
N GLU A 138 16.17 2.42 32.26
CA GLU A 138 16.33 1.02 32.63
C GLU A 138 17.14 0.24 31.58
N PRO A 139 17.87 -0.83 31.95
CA PRO A 139 18.57 -1.68 31.00
C PRO A 139 17.63 -2.46 30.04
N VAL A 140 16.32 -2.42 30.30
CA VAL A 140 15.32 -3.08 29.48
C VAL A 140 15.13 -2.27 28.19
N VAL A 141 15.48 -2.87 27.07
CA VAL A 141 15.14 -2.37 25.73
C VAL A 141 14.22 -3.40 25.10
N ASP A 142 13.05 -2.94 24.68
CA ASP A 142 12.10 -3.70 23.86
C ASP A 142 12.39 -3.39 22.41
N VAL A 143 12.66 -4.42 21.61
CA VAL A 143 13.02 -4.25 20.20
C VAL A 143 12.56 -5.45 19.39
N SER A 144 11.81 -5.14 18.34
CA SER A 144 11.36 -6.08 17.31
C SER A 144 11.78 -5.56 15.94
N CYS A 145 11.86 -6.45 14.95
CA CYS A 145 11.89 -6.02 13.56
C CYS A 145 10.45 -5.97 13.04
N ALA A 146 10.03 -4.82 12.52
CA ALA A 146 8.78 -4.70 11.80
C ALA A 146 9.06 -4.61 10.30
N LYS A 147 8.22 -5.26 9.51
CA LYS A 147 8.25 -5.21 8.06
C LYS A 147 6.86 -4.78 7.61
N TYR A 148 6.83 -3.65 6.93
CA TYR A 148 5.67 -3.09 6.28
C TYR A 148 5.81 -3.36 4.80
N GLU A 149 4.88 -4.14 4.27
CA GLU A 149 4.72 -4.36 2.86
C GLU A 149 3.54 -3.51 2.36
N TYR A 150 3.17 -3.70 1.12
CA TYR A 150 1.98 -3.07 0.55
C TYR A 150 0.74 -3.36 1.43
N THR A 151 -0.11 -2.36 1.63
CA THR A 151 -1.20 -2.19 2.63
C THR A 151 -0.88 -2.12 4.10
N ASP A 152 0.34 -2.43 4.53
CA ASP A 152 0.61 -2.40 5.96
C ASP A 152 0.54 -0.96 6.50
N VAL A 153 -0.08 -0.79 7.67
CA VAL A 153 -0.33 0.51 8.31
C VAL A 153 -0.17 0.42 9.82
N LEU A 154 0.14 1.56 10.43
CA LEU A 154 0.04 1.79 11.86
C LEU A 154 -0.59 3.17 12.08
N LEU A 155 -1.85 3.19 12.51
CA LEU A 155 -2.64 4.40 12.63
C LEU A 155 -2.21 5.25 13.84
N CYS A 156 -2.79 6.44 13.96
CA CYS A 156 -2.46 7.43 14.98
C CYS A 156 -2.51 6.88 16.42
N HIS A 157 -1.37 6.91 17.10
CA HIS A 157 -1.20 6.53 18.51
C HIS A 157 -0.05 7.33 19.15
N ASP A 158 0.09 7.27 20.47
CA ASP A 158 1.06 8.05 21.26
C ASP A 158 2.20 7.21 21.87
N ASP A 159 2.15 5.89 21.64
CA ASP A 159 3.05 4.88 22.21
C ASP A 159 2.99 4.74 23.75
N GLU A 160 1.96 5.29 24.40
CA GLU A 160 1.81 5.23 25.85
C GLU A 160 1.59 3.79 26.35
N LEU A 161 2.58 3.29 27.08
CA LEU A 161 2.52 2.04 27.82
C LEU A 161 3.42 2.15 29.05
N GLU A 162 3.00 1.58 30.18
CA GLU A 162 3.74 1.70 31.43
C GLU A 162 5.20 1.23 31.28
N GLY A 163 6.15 2.10 31.64
CA GLY A 163 7.58 1.84 31.53
C GLY A 163 8.23 2.29 30.22
N ARG A 164 7.47 2.60 29.16
CA ARG A 164 8.02 3.23 27.95
C ARG A 164 8.36 4.69 28.19
N ARG A 165 9.54 5.11 27.74
CA ARG A 165 10.04 6.49 27.91
C ARG A 165 10.55 7.13 26.63
N ILE A 166 11.21 6.35 25.78
CA ILE A 166 11.77 6.83 24.52
C ILE A 166 11.43 5.80 23.46
N ALA A 167 10.71 6.24 22.42
CA ALA A 167 10.49 5.46 21.21
C ALA A 167 11.66 5.69 20.25
N PHE A 168 12.05 4.65 19.51
CA PHE A 168 13.06 4.78 18.46
C PHE A 168 12.77 3.81 17.31
N ILE A 169 13.11 4.24 16.10
CA ILE A 169 12.94 3.47 14.86
C ILE A 169 14.25 3.56 14.09
N LEU A 170 14.80 2.43 13.67
CA LEU A 170 15.97 2.37 12.78
C LEU A 170 15.51 1.83 11.42
N TYR A 171 15.47 2.69 10.42
CA TYR A 171 15.06 2.31 9.07
C TYR A 171 16.19 1.61 8.32
N LEU A 172 15.87 0.43 7.78
CA LEU A 172 16.73 -0.37 6.90
C LEU A 172 16.03 -0.58 5.54
N VAL A 173 15.41 0.48 5.03
CA VAL A 173 14.72 0.48 3.73
C VAL A 173 15.69 0.74 2.59
N ARG A 174 15.41 0.17 1.40
CA ARG A 174 16.08 0.51 0.13
C ARG A 174 15.77 1.97 -0.26
N PRO A 175 16.28 2.52 -1.38
CA PRO A 175 15.88 3.86 -1.80
C PRO A 175 14.35 3.99 -1.76
N TRP A 176 13.88 4.99 -1.03
CA TRP A 176 12.48 5.20 -0.66
C TRP A 176 12.17 6.68 -0.84
N GLU A 177 10.99 6.97 -1.36
CA GLU A 177 10.47 8.32 -1.56
C GLU A 177 9.09 8.49 -0.93
N SER A 178 8.60 9.73 -0.85
CA SER A 178 7.29 10.01 -0.22
C SER A 178 6.14 9.27 -0.90
N SER A 179 6.21 9.05 -2.22
CA SER A 179 5.23 8.30 -3.02
C SER A 179 5.11 6.83 -2.62
N ASP A 180 6.18 6.24 -2.07
CA ASP A 180 6.17 4.84 -1.61
C ASP A 180 5.35 4.65 -0.31
N GLY A 181 4.90 5.75 0.33
CA GLY A 181 4.20 5.72 1.61
C GLY A 181 5.13 5.35 2.78
N GLY A 182 4.55 4.83 3.87
CA GLY A 182 5.29 4.42 5.07
C GLY A 182 6.04 5.56 5.76
N THR A 183 5.57 6.80 5.59
CA THR A 183 6.13 7.98 6.26
C THR A 183 5.81 7.94 7.75
N LEU A 184 6.74 8.41 8.59
CA LEU A 184 6.43 8.67 9.99
C LEU A 184 5.82 10.07 10.11
N ASP A 185 4.51 10.11 10.27
CA ASP A 185 3.73 11.33 10.38
C ASP A 185 3.55 11.72 11.84
N LEU A 186 3.79 13.00 12.16
CA LEU A 186 3.71 13.54 13.52
C LEU A 186 2.56 14.56 13.63
N TYR A 187 1.71 14.37 14.63
CA TYR A 187 0.53 15.21 14.85
C TYR A 187 0.81 16.38 15.78
N SER A 188 0.22 17.52 15.45
CA SER A 188 -0.05 18.58 16.43
C SER A 188 -1.17 18.15 17.38
N VAL A 189 -1.28 18.83 18.53
CA VAL A 189 -2.37 18.63 19.49
C VAL A 189 -3.25 19.86 19.63
N ASP A 190 -4.52 19.63 19.96
CA ASP A 190 -5.49 20.67 20.26
C ASP A 190 -5.38 21.17 21.72
N GLY A 191 -6.33 22.03 22.14
CA GLY A 191 -6.38 22.55 23.51
C GLY A 191 -6.67 21.51 24.60
N ASN A 192 -7.08 20.30 24.21
CA ASN A 192 -7.36 19.17 25.09
C ASN A 192 -6.29 18.07 25.01
N ASN A 193 -5.12 18.36 24.41
CA ASN A 193 -4.05 17.39 24.15
C ASN A 193 -4.49 16.21 23.27
N GLN A 194 -5.49 16.38 22.39
CA GLN A 194 -5.89 15.38 21.40
C GLN A 194 -5.18 15.63 20.07
N PRO A 195 -4.85 14.59 19.28
CA PRO A 195 -4.23 14.78 17.97
C PRO A 195 -5.15 15.58 17.05
N LYS A 196 -4.57 16.50 16.27
CA LYS A 196 -5.30 17.42 15.41
C LYS A 196 -4.90 17.29 13.94
N ASP A 197 -3.79 17.91 13.55
CA ASP A 197 -3.30 17.93 12.17
C ASP A 197 -1.93 17.25 12.11
N ILE A 198 -1.66 16.46 11.05
CA ILE A 198 -0.29 16.06 10.70
C ILE A 198 0.48 17.33 10.33
N VAL A 199 1.54 17.65 11.06
CA VAL A 199 2.34 18.86 10.85
C VAL A 199 3.77 18.56 10.41
N LYS A 200 4.17 17.28 10.44
CA LYS A 200 5.45 16.82 9.95
C LYS A 200 5.32 15.40 9.42
N SER A 201 5.94 15.11 8.28
CA SER A 201 6.00 13.79 7.69
C SER A 201 7.46 13.45 7.38
N LEU A 202 7.95 12.35 7.93
CA LEU A 202 9.35 11.94 7.85
C LEU A 202 9.48 10.71 6.95
N VAL A 203 10.10 10.90 5.78
CA VAL A 203 10.32 9.81 4.82
C VAL A 203 11.41 8.86 5.35
N PRO A 204 11.15 7.54 5.44
CA PRO A 204 12.14 6.58 5.89
C PRO A 204 13.29 6.52 4.88
N SER A 205 14.50 6.26 5.37
CA SER A 205 15.68 6.12 4.52
C SER A 205 16.69 5.19 5.15
N TRP A 206 17.46 4.49 4.30
CA TRP A 206 18.49 3.56 4.73
C TRP A 206 19.37 4.15 5.85
N ASN A 207 19.51 3.38 6.94
CA ASN A 207 20.42 3.69 8.06
C ASN A 207 20.12 5.03 8.74
N THR A 208 18.84 5.39 8.81
CA THR A 208 18.35 6.55 9.55
C THR A 208 17.66 6.09 10.83
N LEU A 209 18.14 6.58 11.97
CA LEU A 209 17.50 6.37 13.27
C LEU A 209 16.70 7.61 13.66
N ILE A 210 15.44 7.41 14.05
CA ILE A 210 14.58 8.46 14.61
C ILE A 210 14.25 8.08 16.05
N PHE A 211 14.22 9.06 16.96
CA PHE A 211 13.75 8.84 18.32
C PHE A 211 13.02 10.07 18.89
N PHE A 212 12.12 9.85 19.84
CA PHE A 212 11.36 10.89 20.53
C PHE A 212 10.95 10.43 21.94
N GLU A 213 10.59 11.39 22.81
CA GLU A 213 10.05 11.08 24.13
C GLU A 213 8.60 10.57 24.00
N VAL A 214 8.28 9.46 24.66
CA VAL A 214 6.89 8.98 24.79
C VAL A 214 6.18 9.87 25.80
N SER A 215 5.04 10.44 25.41
CA SER A 215 4.26 11.36 26.21
C SER A 215 2.79 11.36 25.76
N PRO A 216 1.87 11.95 26.55
CA PRO A 216 0.44 12.03 26.18
C PRO A 216 0.14 12.89 24.93
N VAL A 217 1.18 13.42 24.27
CA VAL A 217 1.08 14.29 23.09
C VAL A 217 2.03 13.87 21.97
N SER A 218 2.71 12.71 22.08
CA SER A 218 3.60 12.20 21.04
C SER A 218 2.86 11.41 19.96
N PHE A 219 1.72 11.95 19.50
CA PHE A 219 0.87 11.31 18.50
C PHE A 219 1.56 11.22 17.13
N HIS A 220 1.57 10.01 16.56
CA HIS A 220 2.19 9.72 15.28
C HIS A 220 1.52 8.52 14.58
N GLN A 221 1.72 8.41 13.26
CA GLN A 221 1.22 7.30 12.44
C GLN A 221 2.13 6.99 11.24
N GLU A 222 1.75 5.96 10.47
CA GLU A 222 2.35 5.54 9.21
C GLU A 222 1.25 5.32 8.14
N GLU A 223 0.90 6.32 7.28
CA GLU A 223 -0.22 6.16 6.30
C GLU A 223 -0.21 7.06 5.02
N LEU A 224 -0.74 6.53 3.90
CA LEU A 224 -0.89 7.17 2.57
C LEU A 224 -2.30 7.76 2.27
N LEU A 225 -3.41 7.14 2.72
CA LEU A 225 -4.78 7.56 2.34
C LEU A 225 -5.21 8.90 2.94
N LEU A 226 -4.83 9.15 4.21
CA LEU A 226 -5.14 10.39 4.90
C LEU A 226 -4.52 11.62 4.23
N GLU A 227 -3.48 11.48 3.42
CA GLU A 227 -2.92 12.60 2.68
C GLU A 227 -3.85 13.07 1.54
N TRP A 228 -4.60 12.16 0.92
CA TRP A 228 -5.28 12.40 -0.36
C TRP A 228 -6.79 12.49 -0.26
N ILE A 229 -7.41 11.61 0.53
CA ILE A 229 -8.85 11.41 0.55
C ILE A 229 -9.52 12.38 1.52
N ASN A 230 -10.67 12.94 1.13
CA ASN A 230 -11.49 13.76 2.02
C ASN A 230 -11.93 12.92 3.24
N PRO A 231 -11.65 13.36 4.48
CA PRO A 231 -11.84 12.55 5.68
C PRO A 231 -13.24 11.98 5.88
N ILE A 232 -14.29 12.60 5.31
CA ILE A 232 -15.65 12.05 5.40
C ILE A 232 -15.75 10.65 4.81
N TYR A 233 -14.98 10.36 3.75
CA TYR A 233 -14.95 9.07 3.07
C TYR A 233 -14.10 8.02 3.79
N LEU A 234 -13.39 8.42 4.84
CA LEU A 234 -12.62 7.53 5.70
C LEU A 234 -13.37 7.21 7.00
N ASP A 235 -14.50 7.86 7.25
CA ASP A 235 -15.39 7.54 8.37
C ASP A 235 -16.14 6.24 8.10
N VAL A 236 -16.03 5.28 9.03
CA VAL A 236 -16.61 3.93 8.88
C VAL A 236 -18.14 3.97 8.79
N ALA A 237 -18.80 4.85 9.55
CA ALA A 237 -20.26 4.95 9.52
C ALA A 237 -20.76 5.57 8.21
N TYR A 238 -19.98 6.47 7.62
CA TYR A 238 -20.26 7.02 6.30
C TYR A 238 -19.94 6.03 5.17
N GLN A 239 -18.87 5.24 5.28
CA GLN A 239 -18.58 4.13 4.35
C GLN A 239 -19.73 3.14 4.28
N ALA A 240 -20.32 2.75 5.42
CA ALA A 240 -21.47 1.85 5.44
C ALA A 240 -22.71 2.45 4.73
N GLN A 241 -22.94 3.77 4.84
CA GLN A 241 -24.02 4.44 4.10
C GLN A 241 -23.75 4.47 2.59
N VAL A 242 -22.51 4.74 2.20
CA VAL A 242 -22.06 4.70 0.80
C VAL A 242 -22.25 3.29 0.22
N GLN A 243 -21.92 2.26 1.00
CA GLN A 243 -22.11 0.86 0.60
C GLN A 243 -23.58 0.51 0.42
N GLU A 244 -24.45 0.89 1.35
CA GLU A 244 -25.90 0.64 1.25
C GLU A 244 -26.49 1.29 -0.02
N GLU A 245 -26.13 2.55 -0.32
CA GLU A 245 -26.57 3.24 -1.53
C GLU A 245 -26.02 2.59 -2.81
N PHE A 246 -24.75 2.14 -2.77
CA PHE A 246 -24.14 1.44 -3.89
C PHE A 246 -24.76 0.07 -4.14
N GLU A 247 -25.08 -0.70 -3.10
CA GLU A 247 -25.72 -2.02 -3.24
C GLU A 247 -27.14 -1.90 -3.83
N GLU A 248 -27.87 -0.80 -3.55
CA GLU A 248 -29.20 -0.57 -4.10
C GLU A 248 -29.18 -0.26 -5.61
N SER A 249 -28.19 0.51 -6.07
CA SER A 249 -28.19 1.11 -7.41
C SER A 249 -27.05 0.64 -8.33
N SER A 250 -26.06 -0.07 -7.79
CA SER A 250 -24.81 -0.45 -8.45
C SER A 250 -24.00 0.74 -9.01
N GLU A 251 -24.28 1.94 -8.53
CA GLU A 251 -23.61 3.18 -8.93
C GLU A 251 -23.58 4.18 -7.77
N ILE A 252 -22.57 5.04 -7.72
CA ILE A 252 -22.57 6.18 -6.80
C ILE A 252 -21.66 7.30 -7.28
N LEU A 253 -21.99 8.54 -6.91
CA LEU A 253 -21.21 9.74 -7.19
C LEU A 253 -20.75 10.44 -5.91
N LEU A 254 -19.47 10.29 -5.58
CA LEU A 254 -18.85 10.85 -4.38
C LEU A 254 -18.19 12.19 -4.69
N LYS A 255 -18.76 13.29 -4.18
CA LYS A 255 -18.31 14.66 -4.46
C LYS A 255 -17.25 15.16 -3.49
N ASN A 256 -16.33 15.99 -3.99
CA ASN A 256 -15.19 16.48 -3.22
C ASN A 256 -14.37 15.31 -2.63
N PHE A 257 -14.09 14.31 -3.46
CA PHE A 257 -13.50 13.05 -3.05
C PHE A 257 -12.06 13.21 -2.59
N LEU A 258 -11.24 13.93 -3.36
CA LEU A 258 -9.90 14.32 -2.92
C LEU A 258 -9.98 15.56 -2.03
N LYS A 259 -9.02 15.69 -1.11
CA LYS A 259 -8.78 16.94 -0.40
C LYS A 259 -8.55 18.08 -1.39
N GLU A 260 -9.10 19.24 -1.08
CA GLU A 260 -9.14 20.41 -1.98
C GLU A 260 -7.74 20.82 -2.46
N ASP A 261 -6.75 20.84 -1.56
CA ASP A 261 -5.37 21.19 -1.87
C ASP A 261 -4.71 20.19 -2.84
N LYS A 262 -4.99 18.89 -2.69
CA LYS A 262 -4.49 17.83 -3.58
C LYS A 262 -5.19 17.87 -4.93
N PHE A 263 -6.50 18.06 -4.94
CA PHE A 263 -7.27 18.26 -6.17
C PHE A 263 -6.74 19.45 -6.98
N GLU A 264 -6.53 20.61 -6.34
CA GLU A 264 -6.00 21.81 -6.98
C GLU A 264 -4.60 21.57 -7.57
N GLN A 265 -3.71 20.91 -6.83
CA GLN A 265 -2.37 20.56 -7.30
C GLN A 265 -2.41 19.70 -8.57
N VAL A 266 -3.23 18.65 -8.59
CA VAL A 266 -3.37 17.78 -9.76
C VAL A 266 -4.04 18.53 -10.92
N ASN A 267 -5.11 19.28 -10.65
CA ASN A 267 -5.84 20.06 -11.66
C ASN A 267 -4.92 21.09 -12.35
N GLU A 268 -4.12 21.82 -11.58
CA GLU A 268 -3.14 22.78 -12.11
C GLU A 268 -2.03 22.08 -12.88
N ALA A 269 -1.49 20.96 -12.38
CA ALA A 269 -0.49 20.19 -13.10
C ALA A 269 -1.02 19.69 -14.46
N LEU A 270 -2.25 19.19 -14.53
CA LEU A 270 -2.87 18.75 -15.78
C LEU A 270 -3.08 19.91 -16.78
N LYS A 271 -3.36 21.12 -16.29
CA LYS A 271 -3.58 22.33 -17.10
C LYS A 271 -2.26 22.98 -17.58
N GLN A 272 -1.21 22.94 -16.77
CA GLN A 272 0.02 23.71 -17.00
C GLN A 272 1.21 22.90 -17.53
N SER A 273 1.22 21.58 -17.33
CA SER A 273 2.40 20.75 -17.65
C SER A 273 2.46 20.37 -19.13
N GLU A 274 3.67 20.20 -19.66
CA GLU A 274 3.90 19.61 -20.99
C GLU A 274 3.72 18.08 -20.98
N ILE A 275 2.54 17.61 -20.56
CA ILE A 275 2.19 16.19 -20.62
C ILE A 275 2.17 15.75 -22.10
N GLN A 276 2.90 14.68 -22.39
CA GLN A 276 2.95 14.07 -23.73
C GLN A 276 1.66 13.28 -23.98
N TRP A 277 0.65 13.95 -24.53
CA TRP A 277 -0.62 13.34 -24.88
C TRP A 277 -0.54 12.57 -26.21
N VAL A 278 -0.86 11.28 -26.19
CA VAL A 278 -0.87 10.40 -27.36
C VAL A 278 -2.31 10.22 -27.84
N LYS A 279 -2.56 10.38 -29.15
CA LYS A 279 -3.89 10.13 -29.74
C LYS A 279 -4.16 8.63 -29.79
N ARG A 280 -5.27 8.18 -29.20
CA ARG A 280 -5.73 6.79 -29.20
C ARG A 280 -6.74 6.55 -30.31
N GLY A 281 -6.64 5.38 -30.94
CA GLY A 281 -7.51 4.92 -32.02
C GLY A 281 -7.78 3.41 -31.94
N PRO A 282 -8.29 2.78 -33.02
CA PRO A 282 -8.67 3.38 -34.31
C PRO A 282 -10.03 4.12 -34.26
N PRO A 283 -10.32 5.05 -35.21
CA PRO A 283 -11.51 5.92 -35.16
C PRO A 283 -12.86 5.20 -35.18
N ASN A 284 -12.95 3.97 -35.67
CA ASN A 284 -14.17 3.16 -35.62
C ASN A 284 -14.44 2.54 -34.25
N LYS A 285 -13.59 2.83 -33.26
CA LYS A 285 -13.72 2.39 -31.86
C LYS A 285 -13.60 3.58 -30.91
N ARG A 286 -12.50 4.34 -31.02
CA ARG A 286 -12.17 5.47 -30.14
C ARG A 286 -11.41 6.57 -30.87
N SER A 287 -11.53 7.77 -30.34
CA SER A 287 -10.71 8.93 -30.70
C SER A 287 -10.62 9.81 -29.46
N TYR A 288 -9.55 9.70 -28.70
CA TYR A 288 -9.27 10.58 -27.55
C TYR A 288 -7.77 10.66 -27.31
N ARG A 289 -7.33 11.50 -26.37
CA ARG A 289 -5.92 11.60 -25.98
C ARG A 289 -5.72 10.93 -24.63
N TRP A 290 -4.62 10.21 -24.48
CA TRP A 290 -4.22 9.61 -23.20
C TRP A 290 -2.74 9.89 -22.93
N ALA A 291 -2.32 9.77 -21.68
CA ALA A 291 -0.93 9.95 -21.28
C ALA A 291 -0.33 8.61 -20.84
N GLU A 292 0.91 8.35 -21.26
CA GLU A 292 1.70 7.26 -20.71
C GLU A 292 2.11 7.61 -19.26
N GLN A 293 2.19 6.59 -18.40
CA GLN A 293 2.58 6.78 -17.00
C GLN A 293 3.99 7.37 -16.86
N GLN A 294 4.87 7.07 -17.83
CA GLN A 294 6.23 7.59 -17.88
C GLN A 294 6.22 9.07 -18.29
N GLY A 295 6.69 9.94 -17.40
CA GLY A 295 6.77 11.38 -17.66
C GLY A 295 5.55 12.18 -17.19
N LEU A 296 4.66 11.57 -16.40
CA LEU A 296 3.64 12.32 -15.66
C LEU A 296 4.29 13.24 -14.60
N PRO A 297 3.74 14.43 -14.35
CA PRO A 297 4.18 15.29 -13.25
C PRO A 297 4.06 14.56 -11.91
N PRO A 298 4.95 14.81 -10.92
CA PRO A 298 4.99 14.04 -9.67
C PRO A 298 3.65 13.93 -8.93
N CYS A 299 2.87 15.01 -8.83
CA CYS A 299 1.57 14.97 -8.16
C CYS A 299 0.51 14.18 -8.95
N VAL A 300 0.61 14.14 -10.28
CA VAL A 300 -0.27 13.34 -11.15
C VAL A 300 0.10 11.86 -11.03
N SER A 301 1.39 11.54 -10.97
CA SER A 301 1.89 10.18 -10.69
C SER A 301 1.45 9.68 -9.31
N ALA A 302 1.59 10.50 -8.28
CA ALA A 302 1.16 10.12 -6.93
C ALA A 302 -0.37 9.90 -6.84
N CYS A 303 -1.16 10.70 -7.57
CA CYS A 303 -2.61 10.46 -7.68
C CYS A 303 -2.94 9.15 -8.40
N TRP A 304 -2.17 8.79 -9.43
CA TRP A 304 -2.29 7.48 -10.08
C TRP A 304 -1.96 6.35 -9.11
N GLU A 305 -0.84 6.46 -8.40
CA GLU A 305 -0.36 5.48 -7.44
C GLU A 305 -1.39 5.23 -6.34
N LEU A 306 -1.99 6.29 -5.80
CA LEU A 306 -3.14 6.22 -4.89
C LEU A 306 -4.26 5.34 -5.44
N LEU A 307 -4.76 5.62 -6.64
CA LEU A 307 -5.88 4.88 -7.24
C LEU A 307 -5.54 3.41 -7.53
N SER A 308 -4.26 3.11 -7.76
CA SER A 308 -3.77 1.74 -7.92
C SER A 308 -3.36 1.06 -6.61
N SER A 309 -3.36 1.78 -5.48
CA SER A 309 -2.85 1.30 -4.19
C SER A 309 -3.81 0.30 -3.54
N GLU A 310 -3.29 -0.69 -2.82
CA GLU A 310 -4.10 -1.75 -2.22
C GLU A 310 -4.91 -1.23 -1.03
N ALA A 311 -4.45 -0.15 -0.38
CA ALA A 311 -5.26 0.61 0.57
C ALA A 311 -6.51 1.20 -0.10
N PHE A 312 -6.39 1.66 -1.35
CA PHE A 312 -7.52 2.14 -2.14
C PHE A 312 -8.42 0.99 -2.61
N PHE A 313 -7.88 -0.19 -2.92
CA PHE A 313 -8.70 -1.38 -3.18
C PHE A 313 -9.56 -1.76 -1.97
N LEU A 314 -9.00 -1.73 -0.76
CA LEU A 314 -9.76 -1.96 0.47
C LEU A 314 -10.84 -0.88 0.68
N LEU A 315 -10.51 0.38 0.41
CA LEU A 315 -11.49 1.47 0.48
C LEU A 315 -12.66 1.25 -0.51
N LEU A 316 -12.37 0.84 -1.74
CA LEU A 316 -13.41 0.51 -2.73
C LEU A 316 -14.22 -0.71 -2.30
N SER A 317 -13.60 -1.73 -1.73
CA SER A 317 -14.31 -2.87 -1.12
C SER A 317 -15.32 -2.39 -0.08
N ASN A 318 -14.91 -1.49 0.82
CA ASN A 318 -15.80 -0.94 1.83
C ASN A 318 -16.93 -0.06 1.25
N PHE A 319 -16.73 0.59 0.11
CA PHE A 319 -17.79 1.37 -0.54
C PHE A 319 -18.77 0.55 -1.36
N THR A 320 -18.40 -0.66 -1.77
CA THR A 320 -19.14 -1.38 -2.81
C THR A 320 -19.60 -2.77 -2.40
N GLY A 321 -19.07 -3.31 -1.29
CA GLY A 321 -19.28 -4.70 -0.89
C GLY A 321 -18.50 -5.72 -1.74
N LEU A 322 -17.82 -5.27 -2.80
CA LEU A 322 -17.03 -6.14 -3.67
C LEU A 322 -15.74 -6.60 -2.98
N LYS A 323 -15.32 -7.83 -3.24
CA LYS A 323 -14.10 -8.44 -2.69
C LYS A 323 -12.84 -8.07 -3.49
N LEU A 324 -12.63 -6.77 -3.67
CA LEU A 324 -11.41 -6.20 -4.28
C LEU A 324 -10.18 -6.30 -3.36
N HIS A 325 -10.34 -6.70 -2.11
CA HIS A 325 -9.25 -6.88 -1.17
C HIS A 325 -9.52 -8.05 -0.23
N PHE A 326 -8.48 -8.79 0.16
CA PHE A 326 -8.62 -10.00 0.98
C PHE A 326 -9.12 -9.74 2.42
N MET A 327 -9.01 -8.50 2.90
CA MET A 327 -9.55 -8.06 4.20
C MET A 327 -10.96 -7.48 4.12
N ALA A 328 -11.54 -7.37 2.92
CA ALA A 328 -12.94 -6.97 2.80
C ALA A 328 -13.81 -7.98 3.54
N ALA A 329 -14.82 -7.52 4.27
CA ALA A 329 -15.79 -8.40 4.91
C ALA A 329 -16.47 -9.23 3.81
N GLY A 330 -16.25 -10.54 3.80
CA GLY A 330 -16.97 -11.45 2.93
C GLY A 330 -18.18 -12.00 3.65
N ASP A 331 -19.34 -12.01 2.99
CA ASP A 331 -20.43 -12.89 3.38
C ASP A 331 -20.00 -14.34 3.09
N ASP A 332 -19.38 -14.99 4.09
CA ASP A 332 -19.19 -16.44 4.12
C ASP A 332 -20.55 -17.16 4.37
N THR A 333 -21.65 -16.69 3.80
CA THR A 333 -23.01 -17.25 3.98
C THR A 333 -23.61 -17.91 2.75
N ASP A 334 -22.92 -17.92 1.61
CA ASP A 334 -23.37 -18.66 0.42
C ASP A 334 -22.76 -20.08 0.33
N GLU A 335 -22.58 -20.76 1.48
CA GLU A 335 -22.64 -22.22 1.48
C GLU A 335 -24.13 -22.59 1.38
N GLU A 336 -24.59 -22.85 0.16
CA GLU A 336 -25.92 -23.36 -0.15
C GLU A 336 -26.34 -24.46 0.86
N GLU A 337 -27.25 -24.12 1.78
CA GLU A 337 -27.96 -25.10 2.60
C GLU A 337 -28.80 -25.97 1.64
N GLU A 338 -28.24 -27.10 1.19
CA GLU A 338 -29.05 -28.18 0.61
C GLU A 338 -30.01 -28.69 1.70
N GLU A 339 -31.20 -28.09 1.79
CA GLU A 339 -32.35 -28.66 2.51
C GLU A 339 -32.65 -30.05 1.93
N LYS A 340 -32.15 -31.09 2.60
CA LYS A 340 -32.59 -32.46 2.37
C LYS A 340 -33.93 -32.69 3.06
N ASP A 341 -35.00 -32.57 2.28
CA ASP A 341 -36.31 -33.12 2.59
C ASP A 341 -36.22 -34.65 2.82
N GLU A 342 -36.12 -35.08 4.08
CA GLU A 342 -36.36 -36.47 4.47
C GLU A 342 -37.83 -36.66 4.89
N GLU A 343 -38.69 -36.97 3.92
CA GLU A 343 -39.98 -37.59 4.20
C GLU A 343 -39.79 -39.03 4.73
N ARG A 344 -40.17 -39.23 5.99
CA ARG A 344 -40.32 -40.56 6.60
C ARG A 344 -41.56 -41.27 6.05
N ALA A 345 -41.36 -42.41 5.39
CA ALA A 345 -42.35 -43.48 5.37
C ALA A 345 -41.68 -44.87 5.42
N ALA A 346 -42.27 -45.74 6.22
CA ALA A 346 -41.68 -46.93 6.82
C ALA A 346 -41.80 -48.21 5.98
N GLY A 347 -40.92 -49.18 6.30
CA GLY A 347 -41.03 -50.61 5.97
C GLY A 347 -40.08 -51.04 4.84
N SER A 348 -39.31 -52.12 4.89
CA SER A 348 -39.29 -53.29 5.77
C SER A 348 -38.04 -54.13 5.48
N THR A 349 -37.44 -54.70 6.54
CA THR A 349 -36.79 -56.03 6.62
C THR A 349 -35.61 -56.40 5.70
N ASP A 350 -34.41 -56.38 6.30
CA ASP A 350 -33.30 -57.35 6.28
C ASP A 350 -33.66 -58.86 6.02
N PRO A 351 -32.70 -59.82 5.81
CA PRO A 351 -31.25 -59.69 5.58
C PRO A 351 -30.58 -60.75 4.62
N GLU A 352 -29.27 -60.57 4.38
CA GLU A 352 -28.20 -61.61 4.40
C GLU A 352 -27.91 -62.59 3.20
N PRO A 353 -26.73 -63.30 3.13
CA PRO A 353 -25.69 -63.00 2.13
C PRO A 353 -25.07 -64.22 1.38
N ARG A 354 -24.00 -63.94 0.61
CA ARG A 354 -22.89 -64.82 0.12
C ARG A 354 -23.14 -65.74 -1.10
N ALA A 355 -22.37 -65.49 -2.17
CA ALA A 355 -21.24 -66.34 -2.61
C ALA A 355 -20.68 -65.88 -3.98
N ALA A 356 -19.35 -65.75 -4.07
CA ALA A 356 -18.57 -65.48 -5.30
C ALA A 356 -18.46 -66.73 -6.21
N PRO A 357 -17.93 -66.69 -7.46
CA PRO A 357 -16.50 -66.42 -7.69
C PRO A 357 -16.08 -65.71 -9.01
N GLU A 358 -14.93 -65.04 -8.89
CA GLU A 358 -13.76 -64.95 -9.80
C GLU A 358 -13.91 -64.69 -11.32
N ARG A 359 -13.26 -63.60 -11.77
CA ARG A 359 -12.37 -63.58 -12.95
C ARG A 359 -11.31 -62.48 -12.84
N GLN A 360 -10.07 -62.85 -13.20
CA GLN A 360 -8.81 -62.12 -13.01
C GLN A 360 -8.53 -61.03 -14.07
N LYS A 361 -7.57 -60.16 -13.69
CA LYS A 361 -6.65 -59.29 -14.47
C LYS A 361 -7.17 -57.85 -14.62
N SER A 362 -6.51 -56.82 -14.10
CA SER A 362 -5.10 -56.46 -14.31
C SER A 362 -4.77 -55.24 -13.43
N GLU A 363 -3.56 -55.22 -12.87
CA GLU A 363 -3.02 -54.09 -12.12
C GLU A 363 -2.59 -52.99 -13.10
N GLN A 364 -3.18 -51.82 -12.96
CA GLN A 364 -2.61 -50.56 -13.44
C GLN A 364 -2.72 -49.55 -12.29
N GLU A 365 -1.56 -49.09 -11.85
CA GLU A 365 -1.38 -47.99 -10.90
C GLU A 365 -2.16 -46.75 -11.38
N LYS A 366 -3.20 -46.38 -10.62
CA LYS A 366 -3.80 -45.04 -10.72
C LYS A 366 -3.13 -44.13 -9.72
N THR A 367 -2.26 -43.29 -10.24
CA THR A 367 -1.85 -42.02 -9.64
C THR A 367 -3.08 -41.22 -9.23
N SER A 368 -3.06 -40.75 -7.98
CA SER A 368 -4.05 -39.82 -7.41
C SER A 368 -4.07 -38.51 -8.20
N ALA A 369 -5.07 -38.36 -9.06
CA ALA A 369 -5.49 -37.09 -9.63
C ALA A 369 -7.03 -37.07 -9.58
N ASP A 370 -7.56 -35.86 -9.38
CA ASP A 370 -8.98 -35.48 -9.40
C ASP A 370 -9.75 -35.62 -8.08
N LEU A 371 -9.29 -34.85 -7.08
CA LEU A 371 -10.20 -34.10 -6.22
C LEU A 371 -10.51 -32.76 -6.92
N PRO A 372 -11.74 -32.24 -6.91
CA PRO A 372 -12.03 -30.92 -7.44
C PRO A 372 -11.25 -29.90 -6.63
N VAL A 373 -10.27 -29.28 -7.29
CA VAL A 373 -9.52 -28.14 -6.76
C VAL A 373 -10.51 -26.99 -6.66
N CYS A 374 -10.77 -26.51 -5.45
CA CYS A 374 -11.45 -25.23 -5.23
C CYS A 374 -10.73 -24.17 -6.09
N PRO A 375 -11.44 -23.33 -6.86
CA PRO A 375 -10.78 -22.28 -7.62
C PRO A 375 -9.96 -21.42 -6.64
N GLU A 376 -8.67 -21.29 -6.91
CA GLU A 376 -7.81 -20.33 -6.22
C GLU A 376 -8.50 -18.95 -6.28
N PRO A 377 -8.58 -18.20 -5.18
CA PRO A 377 -9.19 -16.88 -5.21
C PRO A 377 -8.47 -16.01 -6.25
N SER A 378 -9.25 -15.39 -7.14
CA SER A 378 -8.75 -14.40 -8.09
C SER A 378 -7.99 -13.33 -7.30
N THR A 379 -6.81 -12.93 -7.79
CA THR A 379 -6.10 -11.81 -7.20
C THR A 379 -6.71 -10.54 -7.78
N PRO A 380 -7.24 -9.63 -6.95
CA PRO A 380 -7.83 -8.39 -7.45
C PRO A 380 -6.83 -7.60 -8.29
N LEU A 381 -7.29 -7.05 -9.40
CA LEU A 381 -6.46 -6.33 -10.38
C LEU A 381 -7.14 -5.03 -10.77
N CYS A 382 -6.34 -4.02 -11.16
CA CYS A 382 -6.87 -2.83 -11.80
C CYS A 382 -6.13 -2.49 -13.09
N ARG A 383 -6.83 -1.75 -13.96
CA ARG A 383 -6.26 -1.11 -15.14
C ARG A 383 -6.69 0.35 -15.18
N GLY A 384 -5.73 1.26 -15.19
CA GLY A 384 -5.96 2.70 -15.24
C GLY A 384 -5.52 3.34 -16.55
N GLU A 385 -6.17 4.43 -16.93
CA GLU A 385 -5.69 5.38 -17.93
C GLU A 385 -5.98 6.84 -17.52
N LEU A 386 -5.06 7.74 -17.85
CA LEU A 386 -5.24 9.19 -17.70
C LEU A 386 -5.63 9.74 -19.07
N ARG A 387 -6.82 10.33 -19.16
CA ARG A 387 -7.43 10.75 -20.42
C ARG A 387 -7.59 12.26 -20.49
N CYS A 388 -7.54 12.78 -21.71
CA CYS A 388 -7.80 14.17 -22.06
C CYS A 388 -8.85 14.21 -23.17
N TRP A 389 -9.95 14.90 -22.88
CA TRP A 389 -11.13 14.98 -23.73
C TRP A 389 -11.34 16.40 -24.21
N GLY A 390 -11.30 16.60 -25.52
CA GLY A 390 -11.64 17.87 -26.15
C GLY A 390 -12.58 17.69 -27.34
N HIS A 391 -12.84 18.79 -28.06
CA HIS A 391 -13.68 18.77 -29.25
C HIS A 391 -13.29 17.67 -30.25
N GLY A 392 -14.27 16.85 -30.65
CA GLY A 392 -14.11 15.75 -31.59
C GLY A 392 -13.65 14.43 -30.97
N ASP A 393 -13.46 14.37 -29.65
CA ASP A 393 -13.13 13.13 -28.94
C ASP A 393 -14.39 12.32 -28.60
N TYR A 394 -14.28 10.99 -28.62
CA TYR A 394 -15.37 10.03 -28.37
C TYR A 394 -14.86 8.59 -28.15
N THR A 395 -15.72 7.73 -27.61
CA THR A 395 -15.65 6.27 -27.80
C THR A 395 -16.98 5.74 -28.34
N LEU A 396 -16.96 4.52 -28.87
CA LEU A 396 -18.13 3.81 -29.40
C LEU A 396 -18.30 2.48 -28.65
N ILE A 397 -19.46 1.85 -28.79
CA ILE A 397 -19.74 0.53 -28.20
C ILE A 397 -18.79 -0.57 -28.74
N HIS A 398 -18.15 -0.36 -29.90
CA HIS A 398 -17.14 -1.28 -30.43
C HIS A 398 -15.75 -1.09 -29.80
N ASP A 399 -15.62 -0.12 -28.91
CA ASP A 399 -14.41 0.15 -28.14
C ASP A 399 -14.20 -0.82 -26.99
N THR A 400 -15.31 -1.29 -26.45
CA THR A 400 -15.39 -2.33 -25.43
C THR A 400 -14.71 -3.60 -25.97
N ASN A 401 -13.53 -3.92 -25.42
CA ASN A 401 -12.76 -5.12 -25.73
C ASN A 401 -13.49 -6.37 -25.22
N VAL A 402 -13.02 -7.58 -25.55
CA VAL A 402 -13.59 -8.81 -24.96
C VAL A 402 -13.54 -8.78 -23.42
N ASP A 403 -12.50 -8.14 -22.85
CA ASP A 403 -12.31 -7.85 -21.42
C ASP A 403 -13.39 -6.95 -20.78
N SER A 404 -14.30 -6.35 -21.57
CA SER A 404 -15.42 -5.57 -21.01
C SER A 404 -16.67 -6.38 -20.79
N MET A 405 -16.69 -7.65 -21.20
CA MET A 405 -17.77 -8.61 -20.95
C MET A 405 -17.48 -9.43 -19.67
N GLU A 406 -16.83 -8.78 -18.70
CA GLU A 406 -16.51 -9.32 -17.39
C GLU A 406 -17.08 -8.37 -16.33
N PHE A 407 -17.42 -8.94 -15.17
CA PHE A 407 -17.82 -8.16 -14.00
C PHE A 407 -16.68 -7.24 -13.61
N ALA A 408 -16.97 -5.95 -13.45
CA ALA A 408 -15.95 -4.96 -13.18
C ALA A 408 -16.52 -3.72 -12.53
N LEU A 409 -15.73 -3.11 -11.66
CA LEU A 409 -16.02 -1.80 -11.08
C LEU A 409 -15.29 -0.72 -11.86
N ASP A 410 -16.04 0.16 -12.53
CA ASP A 410 -15.48 1.33 -13.17
C ASP A 410 -15.36 2.49 -12.18
N LEU A 411 -14.23 3.19 -12.22
CA LEU A 411 -13.99 4.42 -11.48
C LEU A 411 -13.63 5.56 -12.44
N LEU A 412 -14.33 6.68 -12.31
CA LEU A 412 -14.08 7.90 -13.09
C LEU A 412 -13.86 9.08 -12.14
N LEU A 413 -12.66 9.66 -12.14
CA LEU A 413 -12.31 10.86 -11.36
C LEU A 413 -11.99 12.02 -12.30
N TYR A 414 -12.77 13.09 -12.26
CA TYR A 414 -12.70 14.19 -13.23
C TYR A 414 -11.94 15.43 -12.73
N PHE A 415 -11.21 16.07 -13.66
CA PHE A 415 -10.47 17.32 -13.47
C PHE A 415 -10.72 18.30 -14.63
N GLY A 416 -10.66 19.60 -14.35
CA GLY A 416 -10.71 20.64 -15.39
C GLY A 416 -12.04 20.74 -16.14
N CYS A 417 -13.14 20.25 -15.58
CA CYS A 417 -14.48 20.31 -16.17
C CYS A 417 -15.34 21.47 -15.61
N GLU A 418 -14.71 22.53 -15.10
CA GLU A 418 -15.45 23.67 -14.55
C GLU A 418 -16.29 24.36 -15.65
N GLY A 419 -17.61 24.37 -15.48
CA GLY A 419 -18.54 24.94 -16.46
C GLY A 419 -18.86 24.04 -17.65
N TRP A 420 -18.46 22.77 -17.62
CA TRP A 420 -18.85 21.78 -18.63
C TRP A 420 -20.36 21.49 -18.56
N GLN A 421 -21.03 21.44 -19.72
CA GLN A 421 -22.48 21.24 -19.81
C GLN A 421 -22.81 19.93 -20.53
N ALA A 422 -23.92 19.31 -20.17
CA ALA A 422 -24.36 18.04 -20.74
C ALA A 422 -24.54 18.11 -22.28
N ASP A 423 -24.97 19.26 -22.81
CA ASP A 423 -25.16 19.44 -24.26
C ASP A 423 -23.84 19.53 -25.04
N PHE A 424 -22.68 19.60 -24.38
CA PHE A 424 -21.36 19.53 -25.01
C PHE A 424 -20.97 18.09 -25.37
N GLY A 425 -21.61 17.08 -24.77
CA GLY A 425 -21.16 15.69 -24.81
C GLY A 425 -20.05 15.42 -23.79
N GLY A 426 -19.26 14.37 -23.99
CA GLY A 426 -18.19 13.98 -23.06
C GLY A 426 -18.63 13.21 -21.81
N PHE A 427 -19.94 13.04 -21.60
CA PHE A 427 -20.47 12.16 -20.57
C PHE A 427 -20.29 10.69 -20.94
N THR A 428 -20.13 9.84 -19.94
CA THR A 428 -20.11 8.37 -20.09
C THR A 428 -21.54 7.86 -19.99
N SER A 429 -22.00 7.12 -20.99
CA SER A 429 -23.31 6.47 -21.02
C SER A 429 -23.11 4.96 -20.90
N TYR A 430 -23.89 4.33 -20.03
CA TYR A 430 -23.97 2.88 -19.82
C TYR A 430 -25.30 2.39 -20.40
N ILE A 431 -25.24 1.30 -21.18
CA ILE A 431 -26.38 0.77 -21.92
C ILE A 431 -26.44 -0.75 -21.79
N ALA A 432 -27.64 -1.33 -21.90
CA ALA A 432 -27.82 -2.76 -21.96
C ALA A 432 -27.41 -3.32 -23.34
N SER A 433 -26.71 -4.45 -23.35
CA SER A 433 -26.21 -5.08 -24.56
C SER A 433 -27.34 -5.66 -25.41
N GLY A 434 -27.43 -5.22 -26.66
CA GLY A 434 -28.45 -5.69 -27.60
C GLY A 434 -29.79 -4.96 -27.49
N GLU A 435 -29.87 -3.95 -26.62
CA GLU A 435 -31.02 -3.09 -26.43
C GLU A 435 -30.66 -1.62 -26.71
N ASP A 436 -31.66 -0.79 -26.97
CA ASP A 436 -31.51 0.67 -27.17
C ASP A 436 -31.74 1.45 -25.86
N GLU A 437 -31.71 0.77 -24.70
CA GLU A 437 -32.00 1.34 -23.39
C GLU A 437 -30.72 1.88 -22.71
N GLU A 438 -30.75 3.16 -22.33
CA GLU A 438 -29.72 3.81 -21.53
C GLU A 438 -30.00 3.58 -20.05
N LEU A 439 -29.06 2.93 -19.35
CA LEU A 439 -29.15 2.57 -17.94
C LEU A 439 -28.72 3.74 -17.05
N LEU A 440 -27.59 4.37 -17.39
CA LEU A 440 -26.96 5.41 -16.57
C LEU A 440 -26.16 6.38 -17.44
N THR A 441 -26.18 7.66 -17.06
CA THR A 441 -25.31 8.69 -17.63
C THR A 441 -24.48 9.36 -16.52
N VAL A 442 -23.16 9.28 -16.63
CA VAL A 442 -22.20 9.94 -15.75
C VAL A 442 -21.61 11.18 -16.44
N SER A 443 -21.92 12.35 -15.90
CA SER A 443 -21.43 13.63 -16.44
C SER A 443 -20.12 14.05 -15.77
N PRO A 444 -19.18 14.71 -16.49
CA PRO A 444 -17.97 15.24 -15.88
C PRO A 444 -18.29 16.27 -14.79
N GLU A 445 -17.88 15.99 -13.55
CA GLU A 445 -18.04 16.89 -12.40
C GLU A 445 -16.73 16.96 -11.61
N SER A 446 -16.26 18.18 -11.33
CA SER A 446 -14.93 18.40 -10.76
C SER A 446 -14.82 17.83 -9.34
N ASN A 447 -13.70 17.14 -9.09
CA ASN A 447 -13.43 16.49 -7.81
C ASN A 447 -14.52 15.48 -7.37
N SER A 448 -15.26 14.91 -8.33
CA SER A 448 -16.20 13.83 -8.09
C SER A 448 -15.64 12.51 -8.59
N VAL A 449 -15.76 11.46 -7.77
CA VAL A 449 -15.53 10.07 -8.17
C VAL A 449 -16.87 9.43 -8.46
N ALA A 450 -17.05 8.95 -9.69
CA ALA A 450 -18.15 8.05 -10.03
C ALA A 450 -17.66 6.60 -9.96
N LEU A 451 -18.38 5.76 -9.21
CA LEU A 451 -18.20 4.31 -9.19
C LEU A 451 -19.41 3.69 -9.88
N VAL A 452 -19.18 2.76 -10.81
CA VAL A 452 -20.26 2.05 -11.51
C VAL A 452 -19.87 0.58 -11.65
N TYR A 453 -20.66 -0.31 -11.05
CA TYR A 453 -20.49 -1.74 -11.25
C TYR A 453 -21.16 -2.18 -12.55
N ARG A 454 -20.42 -2.90 -13.39
CA ARG A 454 -20.93 -3.45 -14.64
C ARG A 454 -20.95 -4.97 -14.59
N ASP A 455 -22.02 -5.53 -15.12
CA ASP A 455 -22.10 -6.95 -15.46
C ASP A 455 -21.62 -7.22 -16.90
N LYS A 456 -21.80 -8.48 -17.34
CA LYS A 456 -21.38 -8.93 -18.68
C LYS A 456 -22.23 -8.39 -19.82
N GLU A 457 -23.43 -7.88 -19.50
CA GLU A 457 -24.40 -7.35 -20.48
C GLU A 457 -24.39 -5.81 -20.50
N THR A 458 -23.62 -5.16 -19.64
CA THR A 458 -23.52 -3.70 -19.58
C THR A 458 -22.35 -3.20 -20.43
N LEU A 459 -22.67 -2.39 -21.44
CA LEU A 459 -21.68 -1.71 -22.30
C LEU A 459 -21.60 -0.24 -21.94
N LYS A 460 -20.47 0.41 -22.23
CA LYS A 460 -20.30 1.85 -22.01
C LYS A 460 -19.64 2.56 -23.19
N PHE A 461 -19.93 3.84 -23.34
CA PHE A 461 -19.22 4.71 -24.27
C PHE A 461 -19.21 6.16 -23.76
N VAL A 462 -18.25 6.95 -24.23
CA VAL A 462 -18.15 8.39 -23.96
C VAL A 462 -18.72 9.14 -25.16
N LYS A 463 -19.77 9.92 -24.92
CA LYS A 463 -20.48 10.66 -25.96
C LYS A 463 -19.54 11.65 -26.65
N HIS A 464 -19.62 11.72 -27.98
CA HIS A 464 -18.85 12.67 -28.78
C HIS A 464 -18.94 14.10 -28.29
N VAL A 465 -17.78 14.70 -28.02
CA VAL A 465 -17.63 16.09 -27.60
C VAL A 465 -17.82 17.01 -28.80
N ASN A 466 -18.94 17.72 -28.84
CA ASN A 466 -19.32 18.53 -29.99
C ASN A 466 -18.74 19.94 -29.95
N HIS A 467 -19.00 20.73 -30.99
CA HIS A 467 -18.42 22.07 -31.19
C HIS A 467 -18.85 23.11 -30.14
N ARG A 468 -19.93 22.87 -29.40
CA ARG A 468 -20.37 23.75 -28.30
C ARG A 468 -19.38 23.79 -27.15
N SER A 469 -18.58 22.74 -26.97
CA SER A 469 -17.47 22.74 -25.99
C SER A 469 -16.47 23.89 -26.23
N LEU A 470 -16.35 24.40 -27.46
CA LEU A 470 -15.48 25.53 -27.78
C LEU A 470 -16.02 26.87 -27.24
N GLU A 471 -17.27 26.92 -26.77
CA GLU A 471 -17.79 28.10 -26.08
C GLU A 471 -17.04 28.39 -24.78
N LEU A 472 -16.44 27.36 -24.14
CA LEU A 472 -15.56 27.49 -22.98
C LEU A 472 -14.26 28.24 -23.30
N GLU A 473 -13.77 28.24 -24.54
CA GLU A 473 -12.59 29.06 -24.93
C GLU A 473 -12.85 30.55 -24.72
N ARG A 474 -14.11 30.97 -24.89
CA ARG A 474 -14.49 32.39 -24.81
C ARG A 474 -14.53 32.87 -23.37
N SER A 475 -14.76 31.98 -22.41
CA SER A 475 -14.80 32.28 -20.98
C SER A 475 -13.47 31.98 -20.27
N SER A 476 -12.70 31.01 -20.74
CA SER A 476 -11.41 30.63 -20.17
C SER A 476 -10.39 30.26 -21.27
N PRO A 477 -9.38 31.12 -21.55
CA PRO A 477 -8.39 30.89 -22.61
C PRO A 477 -7.49 29.66 -22.42
N ARG A 478 -7.61 28.96 -21.28
CA ARG A 478 -6.72 27.88 -20.85
C ARG A 478 -7.38 26.49 -20.78
N GLY A 479 -8.65 26.34 -21.13
CA GLY A 479 -9.33 25.03 -20.99
C GLY A 479 -10.45 24.80 -21.99
N THR A 480 -10.18 24.03 -23.04
CA THR A 480 -11.20 23.40 -23.91
C THR A 480 -11.41 21.93 -23.64
N SER A 481 -10.55 21.38 -22.80
CA SER A 481 -10.48 19.96 -22.53
C SER A 481 -10.68 19.75 -21.04
N PHE A 482 -11.35 18.67 -20.70
CA PHE A 482 -11.34 18.13 -19.35
C PHE A 482 -10.48 16.86 -19.32
N TYR A 483 -10.13 16.44 -18.12
CA TYR A 483 -9.29 15.26 -17.89
C TYR A 483 -10.01 14.31 -16.95
N ASP A 484 -9.68 13.03 -17.05
CA ASP A 484 -10.10 12.07 -16.04
C ASP A 484 -9.05 10.98 -15.82
N PHE A 485 -9.02 10.45 -14.60
CA PHE A 485 -8.46 9.13 -14.34
C PHE A 485 -9.60 8.12 -14.48
N SER A 486 -9.43 7.16 -15.38
CA SER A 486 -10.38 6.10 -15.66
C SER A 486 -9.77 4.77 -15.27
N PHE A 487 -10.22 4.21 -14.15
CA PHE A 487 -9.78 2.91 -13.65
C PHE A 487 -10.90 1.88 -13.78
N VAL A 488 -10.49 0.62 -13.96
CA VAL A 488 -11.37 -0.55 -13.93
C VAL A 488 -10.77 -1.55 -12.95
N TYR A 489 -11.54 -1.96 -11.96
CA TYR A 489 -11.14 -2.93 -10.93
C TYR A 489 -11.89 -4.25 -11.14
N TYR A 490 -11.20 -5.35 -10.86
CA TYR A 490 -11.67 -6.72 -11.00
C TYR A 490 -11.44 -7.46 -9.68
N GLU A 491 -12.40 -8.29 -9.27
CA GLU A 491 -12.30 -9.17 -8.09
C GLU A 491 -11.31 -10.32 -8.28
#